data_AF-A0A7J8PD54-F1
#
_entry.id   AF-A0A7J8PD54-F1
#
_cell.length_a   1.000
_cell.length_b   1.000
_cell.length_c   1.000
_cell.angle_alpha   90.00
_cell.angle_beta   90.00
_cell.angle_gamma   90.00
#
_symmetry.space_group_name_H-M   'P 1'
#
loop_
_entity.id
_entity.type
_entity.pdbx_description
1 polymer ?
#
loop_
_entity_poly.entity_id
_entity_poly.type
_entity_poly.pdbx_seq_one_letter_code
_entity_poly.pdbx_strand_id
1 'polypeptide(L)'
;MYWLGKEPFLYITEPNFLKKMSSKVHGNKWGKPNMFKHDRKPMFGSRLVMVEGDDWAMANLILEPATKMLERWSTLINSGKPEMDVEREISGMTGKIIARATFGLRNEKGSEVFEKLRAMQFTLFNSN
;
A
#
# COMPACT_ATOMS: atom_id res chain seq x y z
N MET A 1 -23.22 -8.32 11.54
CA MET A 1 -22.19 -9.31 11.89
C MET A 1 -22.24 -10.43 10.88
N TYR A 2 -21.11 -10.90 10.38
CA TYR A 2 -21.02 -12.02 9.44
C TYR A 2 -19.89 -12.98 9.86
N TRP A 3 -19.87 -14.19 9.32
CA TRP A 3 -18.91 -15.23 9.67
C TRP A 3 -18.05 -15.59 8.46
N LEU A 4 -16.75 -15.76 8.68
CA LEU A 4 -15.83 -16.40 7.73
C LEU A 4 -15.30 -17.67 8.37
N GLY A 5 -15.89 -18.82 8.00
CA GLY A 5 -15.66 -20.08 8.71
C GLY A 5 -16.06 -19.97 10.18
N LYS A 6 -15.09 -20.18 11.08
CA LYS A 6 -15.30 -20.07 12.54
C LYS A 6 -15.00 -18.69 13.12
N GLU A 7 -14.63 -17.71 12.29
CA GLU A 7 -14.23 -16.38 12.74
C GLU A 7 -15.36 -15.36 12.54
N PRO A 8 -15.83 -14.69 13.61
CA PRO A 8 -16.86 -13.66 13.51
C PRO A 8 -16.25 -12.30 13.12
N PHE A 9 -16.92 -11.61 12.19
CA PHE A 9 -16.58 -10.26 11.75
C PHE A 9 -17.74 -9.28 12.00
N LEU A 10 -17.41 -8.15 12.63
CA LEU A 10 -18.35 -7.07 12.86
C LEU A 10 -18.28 -6.06 11.71
N TYR A 11 -19.38 -5.89 11.00
CA TYR A 11 -19.55 -4.86 9.98
C TYR A 11 -20.16 -3.61 10.61
N ILE A 12 -19.48 -2.48 10.49
CA ILE A 12 -19.86 -1.21 11.12
C ILE A 12 -20.07 -0.18 10.00
N THR A 13 -21.31 0.31 9.85
CA THR A 13 -21.68 1.30 8.83
C THR A 13 -21.96 2.69 9.39
N GLU A 14 -22.18 2.80 10.71
CA GLU A 14 -22.62 4.02 11.35
C GLU A 14 -21.50 5.06 11.48
N PRO A 15 -21.51 6.18 10.74
CA PRO A 15 -20.40 7.13 10.70
C PRO A 15 -20.13 7.80 12.05
N ASN A 16 -21.20 8.11 12.80
CA ASN A 16 -21.09 8.72 14.13
C ASN A 16 -20.41 7.78 15.14
N PHE A 17 -20.68 6.49 15.03
CA PHE A 17 -20.02 5.48 15.84
C PHE A 17 -18.53 5.39 15.48
N LEU A 18 -18.19 5.32 14.18
CA LEU A 18 -16.80 5.30 13.72
C LEU A 18 -16.03 6.52 14.23
N LYS A 19 -16.59 7.73 14.09
CA LYS A 19 -15.96 8.97 14.59
C LYS A 19 -15.68 8.93 16.09
N LYS A 20 -16.64 8.43 16.89
CA LYS A 20 -16.50 8.30 18.35
C LYS A 20 -15.44 7.25 18.74
N MET A 21 -15.36 6.15 17.99
CA MET A 21 -14.37 5.10 18.24
C MET A 21 -12.96 5.56 17.87
N SER A 22 -12.80 6.20 16.72
CA SER A 22 -11.52 6.74 16.25
C SER A 22 -11.01 7.92 17.07
N SER A 23 -11.88 8.67 17.75
CA SER A 23 -11.44 9.76 18.64
C SER A 23 -10.96 9.27 20.01
N LYS A 24 -11.50 8.14 20.50
CA LYS A 24 -11.13 7.57 21.80
C LYS A 24 -9.96 6.59 21.74
N VAL A 25 -9.83 5.89 20.62
CA VAL A 25 -8.74 4.94 20.38
C VAL A 25 -7.89 5.50 19.27
N HIS A 26 -6.63 5.81 19.58
CA HIS A 26 -5.68 6.29 18.57
C HIS A 26 -5.64 5.30 17.41
N GLY A 27 -5.60 5.81 16.17
CA GLY A 27 -5.58 4.99 14.95
C GLY A 27 -4.51 3.89 14.98
N ASN A 28 -3.36 4.19 15.57
CA ASN A 28 -2.22 3.27 15.72
C ASN A 28 -2.46 2.13 16.73
N LYS A 29 -3.55 2.17 17.52
CA LYS A 29 -3.99 1.09 18.43
C LYS A 29 -5.00 0.14 17.81
N TRP A 30 -5.50 0.44 16.61
CA TRP A 30 -6.29 -0.49 15.82
C TRP A 30 -5.35 -1.48 15.12
N GLY A 31 -5.07 -2.60 15.80
CA GLY A 31 -4.29 -3.69 15.21
C GLY A 31 -5.09 -4.46 14.16
N LYS A 32 -4.37 -5.07 13.22
CA LYS A 32 -4.87 -6.09 12.31
C LYS A 32 -5.35 -7.31 13.12
N PRO A 33 -6.49 -7.90 12.75
CA PRO A 33 -6.96 -9.14 13.35
C PRO A 33 -5.90 -10.25 13.30
N ASN A 34 -5.82 -11.06 14.36
CA ASN A 34 -4.82 -12.13 14.48
C ASN A 34 -4.92 -13.16 13.33
N MET A 35 -6.12 -13.47 12.86
CA MET A 35 -6.31 -14.34 11.70
C MET A 35 -5.60 -13.80 10.45
N PHE A 36 -5.73 -12.51 10.16
CA PHE A 36 -5.03 -11.90 9.02
C PHE A 36 -3.52 -11.85 9.20
N LYS A 37 -3.03 -11.69 10.44
CA LYS A 37 -1.59 -11.76 10.71
C LYS A 37 -1.06 -13.16 10.40
N HIS A 38 -1.74 -14.20 10.88
CA HIS A 38 -1.33 -15.59 10.69
C HIS A 38 -1.33 -15.97 9.22
N ASP A 39 -2.45 -15.75 8.51
CA ASP A 39 -2.62 -16.22 7.14
C ASP A 39 -1.71 -15.51 6.13
N ARG A 40 -1.37 -14.25 6.43
CA ARG A 40 -0.56 -13.42 5.53
C ARG A 40 0.94 -13.44 5.89
N LYS A 41 1.32 -13.97 7.06
CA LYS A 41 2.72 -14.11 7.48
C LYS A 41 3.57 -14.94 6.50
N PRO A 42 3.08 -16.06 5.92
CA PRO A 42 3.84 -16.78 4.90
C PRO A 42 4.17 -15.94 3.65
N MET A 43 3.28 -15.00 3.28
CA MET A 43 3.45 -14.18 2.07
C MET A 43 4.31 -12.93 2.31
N PHE A 44 4.14 -12.27 3.45
CA PHE A 44 4.74 -10.95 3.71
C PHE A 44 5.69 -10.93 4.91
N GLY A 45 5.87 -12.04 5.62
CA GLY A 45 6.72 -12.11 6.81
C GLY A 45 6.38 -11.02 7.83
N SER A 46 7.40 -10.32 8.31
CA SER A 46 7.28 -9.16 9.21
C SER A 46 7.50 -7.82 8.48
N ARG A 47 7.12 -7.73 7.20
CA ARG A 47 7.30 -6.51 6.37
C ARG A 47 6.38 -5.38 6.83
N LEU A 48 6.57 -4.17 6.29
CA LEU A 48 5.85 -2.98 6.71
C LEU A 48 4.33 -3.11 6.52
N VAL A 49 3.88 -3.88 5.52
CA VAL A 49 2.44 -4.20 5.37
C VAL A 49 1.88 -4.99 6.56
N MET A 50 2.72 -5.67 7.35
CA MET A 50 2.34 -6.50 8.50
C MET A 50 2.52 -5.80 9.85
N VAL A 51 3.37 -4.77 9.97
CA VAL A 51 3.59 -4.05 11.24
C VAL A 51 2.43 -3.13 11.64
N GLU A 52 2.43 -2.67 12.89
CA GLU A 52 1.38 -1.87 13.52
C GLU A 52 1.98 -0.76 14.35
N GLY A 53 1.15 0.15 14.86
CA GLY A 53 1.63 1.17 15.77
C GLY A 53 2.64 2.11 15.10
N ASP A 54 3.63 2.52 15.89
CA ASP A 54 4.66 3.45 15.46
C ASP A 54 5.70 2.78 14.54
N ASP A 55 5.76 1.44 14.52
CA ASP A 55 6.59 0.69 13.56
C ASP A 55 6.07 0.83 12.13
N TRP A 56 4.79 1.19 11.95
CA TRP A 56 4.18 1.46 10.64
C TRP A 56 4.59 2.83 10.08
N ALA A 57 5.89 3.05 9.92
CA ALA A 57 6.46 4.31 9.45
C ALA A 57 6.70 4.31 7.92
N MET A 58 5.70 4.76 7.15
CA MET A 58 5.77 4.86 5.68
C MET A 58 6.65 6.00 5.15
N ALA A 59 6.92 7.04 5.95
CA ALA A 59 7.57 8.26 5.49
C ALA A 59 8.93 8.01 4.78
N ASN A 60 9.73 7.10 5.35
CA ASN A 60 11.05 6.74 4.79
C ASN A 60 10.95 5.97 3.46
N LEU A 61 9.81 5.31 3.18
CA LEU A 61 9.61 4.59 1.91
C LEU A 61 9.23 5.51 0.77
N ILE A 62 8.59 6.65 1.07
CA ILE A 62 8.07 7.61 0.10
C ILE A 62 9.13 8.61 -0.32
N LEU A 63 9.98 9.04 0.62
CA LEU A 63 10.94 10.12 0.40
C LEU A 63 11.84 9.85 -0.82
N GLU A 64 12.56 8.73 -0.85
CA GLU A 64 13.51 8.46 -1.93
C GLU A 64 12.85 8.30 -3.31
N PRO A 65 11.74 7.54 -3.49
CA PRO A 65 11.06 7.46 -4.78
C PRO A 65 10.47 8.78 -5.24
N ALA A 66 9.92 9.59 -4.33
CA ALA A 66 9.35 10.88 -4.65
C ALA A 66 10.43 11.88 -5.08
N THR A 67 11.56 11.93 -4.34
CA THR A 67 12.70 12.78 -4.71
C THR A 67 13.22 12.42 -6.10
N LYS A 68 13.41 11.12 -6.40
CA LYS A 68 13.84 10.67 -7.73
C LYS A 68 12.86 11.03 -8.84
N MET A 69 11.57 10.93 -8.58
CA MET A 69 10.54 11.33 -9.55
C MET A 69 10.63 12.83 -9.84
N LEU A 70 10.72 13.67 -8.80
CA LEU A 70 10.83 15.12 -8.93
C LEU A 70 12.13 15.55 -9.63
N GLU A 71 13.26 14.90 -9.34
CA GLU A 71 14.53 15.12 -10.06
C GLU A 71 14.37 14.85 -11.55
N ARG A 72 13.73 13.73 -11.92
CA ARG A 72 13.45 13.39 -13.32
C ARG A 72 12.50 14.40 -13.99
N TRP A 73 11.50 14.89 -13.27
CA TRP A 73 10.60 15.92 -13.80
C TRP A 73 11.36 17.23 -14.05
N SER A 74 12.22 17.62 -13.11
CA SER A 74 13.09 18.80 -13.24
C SER A 74 14.01 18.70 -14.46
N THR A 75 14.65 17.54 -14.69
CA THR A 75 15.51 17.36 -15.87
C THR A 75 14.76 17.42 -17.18
N LEU A 76 13.53 16.87 -17.25
CA LEU A 76 12.69 16.95 -18.44
C LEU A 76 12.28 18.39 -18.78
N ILE A 77 11.85 19.15 -17.76
CA ILE A 77 11.51 20.57 -17.92
C ILE A 77 12.72 21.35 -18.42
N ASN A 78 13.90 21.15 -17.81
CA ASN A 78 15.14 21.83 -18.20
C ASN A 78 15.64 21.42 -19.59
N SER A 79 15.24 20.25 -20.10
CA SER A 79 15.59 19.77 -21.44
C SER A 79 14.69 20.33 -22.56
N GLY A 80 13.70 21.17 -22.22
CA GLY A 80 12.76 21.73 -23.19
C GLY A 80 11.68 20.75 -23.68
N LYS A 81 11.50 19.62 -22.98
CA LYS A 81 10.47 18.60 -23.27
C LYS A 81 9.55 18.40 -22.06
N PRO A 82 8.64 19.35 -21.78
CA PRO A 82 7.85 19.35 -20.55
C PRO A 82 6.64 18.41 -20.57
N GLU A 83 6.37 17.74 -21.69
CA GLU A 83 5.26 16.79 -21.80
C GLU A 83 5.60 15.47 -21.10
N MET A 84 4.76 15.08 -20.14
CA MET A 84 4.85 13.78 -19.48
C MET A 84 3.48 13.25 -19.11
N ASP A 85 3.39 11.94 -19.01
CA ASP A 85 2.26 11.21 -18.46
C ASP A 85 2.38 11.12 -16.93
N VAL A 86 1.71 12.03 -16.23
CA VAL A 86 1.76 12.15 -14.76
C VAL A 86 1.19 10.91 -14.08
N GLU A 87 0.11 10.32 -14.62
CA GLU A 87 -0.52 9.13 -14.04
C GLU A 87 0.44 7.94 -14.06
N ARG A 88 1.14 7.73 -15.19
CA ARG A 88 2.13 6.67 -15.31
C ARG A 88 3.31 6.86 -14.35
N GLU A 89 3.80 8.09 -14.20
CA GLU A 89 4.92 8.39 -13.28
C GLU A 89 4.51 8.14 -11.82
N ILE A 90 3.35 8.63 -11.39
CA ILE A 90 2.82 8.43 -10.03
C ILE A 90 2.51 6.95 -9.79
N SER A 91 1.94 6.24 -10.76
CA SER A 91 1.68 4.80 -10.67
C SER A 91 2.99 4.02 -10.50
N GLY A 92 4.02 4.34 -11.29
CA GLY A 92 5.34 3.72 -11.18
C GLY A 92 6.02 3.99 -9.84
N MET A 93 5.95 5.22 -9.33
CA MET A 93 6.43 5.57 -8.00
C MET A 93 5.70 4.78 -6.91
N THR A 94 4.37 4.72 -6.98
CA THR A 94 3.52 3.99 -6.03
C THR A 94 3.82 2.49 -6.04
N GLY A 95 4.04 1.89 -7.22
CA GLY A 95 4.47 0.50 -7.37
C GLY A 95 5.80 0.23 -6.65
N LYS A 96 6.78 1.14 -6.77
CA LYS A 96 8.06 1.03 -6.03
C LYS A 96 7.86 1.12 -4.51
N ILE A 97 7.01 2.02 -4.03
CA ILE A 97 6.70 2.16 -2.59
C ILE A 97 6.04 0.89 -2.06
N ILE A 98 5.03 0.38 -2.77
CA ILE A 98 4.34 -0.87 -2.40
C ILE A 98 5.34 -2.02 -2.37
N ALA A 99 6.14 -2.22 -3.42
CA ALA A 99 7.10 -3.31 -3.47
C ALA A 99 8.14 -3.26 -2.33
N ARG A 100 8.55 -2.06 -1.90
CA ARG A 100 9.40 -1.88 -0.73
C ARG A 100 8.66 -2.22 0.56
N ALA A 101 7.45 -1.71 0.74
CA ALA A 101 6.64 -1.90 1.94
C ALA A 101 6.20 -3.36 2.15
N THR A 102 5.82 -4.04 1.06
CA THR A 102 5.24 -5.38 1.10
C THR A 102 6.29 -6.48 0.99
N PHE A 103 7.30 -6.30 0.14
CA PHE A 103 8.28 -7.36 -0.19
C PHE A 103 9.71 -7.01 0.20
N GLY A 104 10.01 -5.73 0.50
CA GLY A 104 11.37 -5.26 0.81
C GLY A 104 12.24 -5.04 -0.43
N LEU A 105 11.65 -4.90 -1.62
CA LEU A 105 12.37 -4.75 -2.89
C LEU A 105 12.83 -3.31 -3.11
N ARG A 106 14.13 -3.04 -3.06
CA ARG A 106 14.68 -1.66 -3.19
C ARG A 106 15.03 -1.25 -4.62
N ASN A 107 15.07 -2.21 -5.54
CA ASN A 107 15.52 -2.07 -6.93
C ASN A 107 14.36 -1.95 -7.92
N GLU A 108 14.72 -1.73 -9.19
CA GLU A 108 13.80 -1.42 -10.30
C GLU A 108 12.75 -2.51 -10.56
N LYS A 109 13.00 -3.73 -10.07
CA LYS A 109 12.06 -4.86 -10.10
C LYS A 109 10.76 -4.62 -9.33
N GLY A 110 10.70 -3.58 -8.49
CA GLY A 110 9.48 -3.24 -7.74
C GLY A 110 8.29 -2.90 -8.64
N SER A 111 8.52 -2.22 -9.77
CA SER A 111 7.45 -1.94 -10.74
C SER A 111 6.98 -3.21 -11.43
N GLU A 112 7.88 -4.14 -11.76
CA GLU A 112 7.52 -5.43 -12.37
C GLU A 112 6.58 -6.25 -11.48
N VAL A 113 6.85 -6.29 -10.17
CA VAL A 113 5.97 -6.98 -9.21
C VAL A 113 4.60 -6.32 -9.15
N PHE A 114 4.55 -4.99 -9.13
CA PHE A 114 3.29 -4.25 -9.13
C PHE A 114 2.48 -4.51 -10.41
N GLU A 115 3.13 -4.49 -11.58
CA GLU A 115 2.45 -4.80 -12.85
C GLU A 115 1.93 -6.24 -12.89
N LYS A 116 2.70 -7.22 -12.38
CA LYS A 116 2.22 -8.60 -12.26
C LYS A 116 1.02 -8.74 -11.32
N LEU A 117 1.03 -8.03 -10.18
CA LEU A 117 -0.10 -8.01 -9.25
C LEU A 117 -1.34 -7.34 -9.86
N ARG A 118 -1.16 -6.23 -10.59
CA ARG A 118 -2.23 -5.53 -11.31
C ARG A 118 -2.82 -6.41 -12.41
N ALA A 119 -1.97 -7.07 -13.20
CA ALA A 119 -2.41 -8.02 -14.22
C ALA A 119 -3.20 -9.18 -13.60
N MET A 120 -2.73 -9.76 -12.49
CA MET A 120 -3.44 -10.81 -11.77
C MET A 120 -4.80 -10.33 -11.25
N GLN A 121 -4.86 -9.14 -10.64
CA GLN A 121 -6.10 -8.54 -10.19
C GLN A 121 -7.07 -8.35 -11.37
N PHE A 122 -6.60 -7.80 -12.47
CA PHE A 122 -7.42 -7.60 -13.67
C PHE A 122 -7.98 -8.93 -14.16
N THR A 123 -7.16 -9.97 -14.29
CA THR A 123 -7.61 -11.30 -14.73
C THR A 123 -8.62 -11.93 -13.78
N LEU A 124 -8.39 -11.85 -12.46
CA LEU A 124 -9.26 -12.48 -11.46
C LEU A 124 -10.63 -11.79 -11.31
N PHE A 125 -10.71 -10.48 -11.57
CA PHE A 125 -11.91 -9.70 -11.31
C PHE A 125 -12.59 -9.16 -12.58
N ASN A 126 -11.99 -9.33 -13.76
CA ASN A 126 -12.59 -8.95 -15.05
C ASN A 126 -12.87 -10.13 -15.99
N SER A 127 -12.74 -11.39 -15.53
CA SER A 127 -13.28 -12.53 -16.26
C SER A 127 -14.79 -12.65 -15.99
N ASN A 128 -15.60 -12.10 -16.88
CA ASN A 128 -17.01 -12.47 -17.07
C ASN A 128 -17.11 -13.52 -18.18
#